data_AF-U9VRS3-F1
#
_entry.id   AF-U9VRS3-F1
#
_cell.length_a   1.000
_cell.length_b   1.000
_cell.length_c   1.000
_cell.angle_alpha   90.00
_cell.angle_beta   90.00
_cell.angle_gamma   90.00
#
_symmetry.space_group_name_H-M   'P 1'
#
loop_
_entity.id
_entity.type
_entity.pdbx_description
1 polymer ?
#
loop_
_entity_poly.entity_id
_entity_poly.type
_entity_poly.pdbx_seq_one_letter_code
_entity_poly.pdbx_strand_id
1 'polypeptide(L)' 'MALSKAESKQLLERIIFEETAPKDWAQDIWGLSPMHGDEAAKLLDAFEALIECCSEEKLENLVQGLVRSQAEV' A
#
# COMPACT_ATOMS: atom_id res chain seq x y z
N MET A 1 4.10 -10.00 18.33
CA MET A 1 3.99 -8.55 18.61
C MET A 1 2.84 -8.06 17.77
N ALA A 2 1.88 -7.35 18.37
CA ALA A 2 0.85 -6.69 17.58
C ALA A 2 1.49 -5.45 16.91
N LEU A 3 1.33 -5.32 15.61
CA LEU A 3 1.71 -4.15 14.84
C LEU A 3 0.64 -3.09 15.04
N SER A 4 1.04 -1.85 15.34
CA SER A 4 0.08 -0.76 15.31
C SER A 4 -0.43 -0.52 13.90
N LYS A 5 -1.60 0.13 13.76
CA LYS A 5 -2.18 0.54 12.47
C LYS A 5 -1.20 1.37 11.65
N ALA A 6 -0.38 2.20 12.31
CA ALA A 6 0.67 2.98 11.65
C ALA A 6 1.78 2.09 11.08
N GLU A 7 2.24 1.09 11.84
CA GLU A 7 3.27 0.16 11.38
C GLU A 7 2.75 -0.75 10.26
N SER A 8 1.52 -1.24 10.39
CA SER A 8 0.84 -2.03 9.36
C SER A 8 0.65 -1.22 8.08
N LYS A 9 0.28 0.07 8.20
CA LYS A 9 0.24 0.99 7.05
C LYS A 9 1.61 1.10 6.40
N GLN A 10 2.67 1.41 7.16
CA GLN A 10 4.02 1.55 6.60
C GLN A 10 4.54 0.28 5.93
N LEU A 11 4.24 -0.88 6.49
CA LEU A 11 4.58 -2.16 5.86
C LEU A 11 3.80 -2.36 4.55
N LEU A 12 2.50 -2.06 4.55
CA LEU A 12 1.70 -2.15 3.32
C LEU A 12 2.17 -1.15 2.26
N GLU A 13 2.55 0.07 2.66
CA GLU A 13 3.15 1.07 1.77
C GLU A 13 4.42 0.51 1.13
N ARG A 14 5.31 -0.13 1.91
CA ARG A 14 6.53 -0.75 1.37
C ARG A 14 6.27 -1.96 0.49
N ILE A 15 5.19 -2.70 0.72
CA ILE A 15 4.83 -3.84 -0.13
C ILE A 15 4.31 -3.37 -1.50
N ILE A 16 3.55 -2.27 -1.54
CA ILE A 16 2.90 -1.78 -2.76
C ILE A 16 3.78 -0.80 -3.53
N PHE A 17 4.45 0.11 -2.84
CA PHE A 17 5.18 1.25 -3.40
C PHE A 17 6.70 1.20 -3.15
N GLU A 18 7.19 0.11 -2.55
CA GLU A 18 8.61 -0.13 -2.28
C GLU A 18 9.25 0.97 -1.41
N GLU A 19 10.22 1.70 -1.97
CA GLU A 19 10.94 2.79 -1.28
C GLU A 19 10.35 4.18 -1.60
N THR A 20 9.30 4.24 -2.42
CA THR A 20 8.71 5.50 -2.87
C THR A 20 7.45 5.82 -2.07
N ALA A 21 7.28 7.09 -1.70
CA ALA A 21 6.05 7.52 -1.07
C ALA A 21 4.85 7.29 -2.03
N PRO A 22 3.67 6.88 -1.55
CA PRO A 22 2.54 6.54 -2.42
C PRO A 22 2.14 7.64 -3.41
N LYS A 23 2.25 8.90 -2.97
CA LYS A 23 1.96 10.10 -3.79
C LYS A 23 3.03 10.36 -4.84
N ASP A 24 4.30 10.30 -4.46
CA ASP A 24 5.42 10.42 -5.39
C ASP A 24 5.41 9.29 -6.42
N TRP A 25 5.11 8.06 -6.01
CA TRP A 25 4.97 6.91 -6.91
C TRP A 25 3.90 7.15 -7.99
N ALA A 26 2.71 7.60 -7.57
CA ALA A 26 1.65 7.90 -8.53
C ALA A 26 2.08 9.03 -9.48
N GLN A 27 2.74 10.06 -8.95
CA GLN A 27 3.21 11.20 -9.74
C GLN A 27 4.32 10.83 -10.73
N ASP A 28 5.22 9.91 -10.37
CA ASP A 28 6.22 9.34 -11.26
C ASP A 28 5.59 8.57 -12.41
N ILE A 29 4.57 7.75 -12.12
CA ILE A 29 3.82 7.03 -13.17
C ILE A 29 3.11 8.02 -14.10
N TRP A 30 2.52 9.10 -13.56
CA TRP A 30 1.96 10.19 -14.36
C TRP A 30 2.98 10.84 -15.29
N GLY A 31 4.23 11.00 -14.84
CA GLY A 31 5.33 11.52 -15.63
C GLY A 31 5.79 10.58 -16.76
N LEU A 32 5.63 9.27 -16.59
CA LEU A 32 5.99 8.25 -17.57
C LEU A 32 4.88 8.01 -18.61
N SER A 33 3.62 7.93 -18.17
CA SER A 33 2.48 7.63 -19.02
C SER A 33 1.17 8.14 -18.42
N PRO A 34 0.47 9.07 -19.08
CA PRO A 34 -0.80 9.63 -18.57
C PRO A 34 -1.89 8.57 -18.34
N MET A 35 -1.95 7.52 -19.16
CA MET A 35 -2.96 6.46 -19.03
C MET A 35 -2.75 5.64 -17.74
N HIS A 36 -1.53 5.16 -17.52
CA HIS A 36 -1.15 4.45 -16.29
C HIS A 36 -1.17 5.37 -15.05
N GLY A 37 -0.99 6.69 -15.22
CA GLY A 37 -1.09 7.66 -14.14
C GLY A 37 -2.49 7.70 -13.52
N ASP A 38 -3.54 7.69 -14.34
CA ASP A 38 -4.93 7.62 -13.86
C ASP A 38 -5.20 6.33 -13.07
N GLU A 39 -4.65 5.20 -13.53
CA GLU A 39 -4.74 3.92 -12.82
C GLU A 39 -3.97 3.96 -11.49
N ALA A 40 -2.78 4.56 -11.46
CA ALA A 40 -1.99 4.74 -10.25
C ALA A 40 -2.71 5.63 -9.22
N ALA A 41 -3.36 6.71 -9.67
CA ALA A 41 -4.17 7.58 -8.81
C ALA A 41 -5.35 6.81 -8.19
N LYS A 42 -6.06 6.00 -8.98
CA LYS A 42 -7.13 5.13 -8.48
C LYS A 42 -6.65 4.12 -7.45
N LEU A 43 -5.46 3.56 -7.65
CA LEU A 43 -4.85 2.60 -6.73
C LEU A 43 -4.45 3.28 -5.41
N LEU A 44 -3.93 4.51 -5.49
CA LEU A 44 -3.64 5.34 -4.32
C LEU A 44 -4.91 5.67 -3.52
N ASP A 45 -5.98 6.12 -4.18
CA ASP A 45 -7.28 6.38 -3.55
C ASP A 45 -7.85 5.12 -2.87
N ALA A 46 -7.79 3.97 -3.57
CA ALA A 46 -8.24 2.69 -3.02
C ALA A 46 -7.41 2.26 -1.81
N PHE A 47 -6.09 2.50 -1.86
CA PHE A 47 -5.18 2.24 -0.74
C PHE A 47 -5.53 3.12 0.47
N GLU A 48 -5.67 4.44 0.30
CA GLU A 48 -6.03 5.36 1.39
C GLU A 48 -7.39 4.98 1.99
N ALA A 49 -8.40 4.71 1.16
CA ALA A 49 -9.71 4.26 1.61
C ALA A 49 -9.66 2.92 2.38
N LEU A 50 -8.81 1.99 1.96
CA LEU A 50 -8.61 0.71 2.64
C LEU A 50 -7.98 0.90 4.01
N ILE A 51 -7.00 1.78 4.14
CA ILE A 51 -6.37 2.13 5.43
C ILE A 51 -7.37 2.82 6.36
N GLU A 52 -8.20 3.74 5.84
CA GLU A 52 -9.20 4.43 6.64
C GLU A 52 -10.30 3.48 7.13
N CYS A 53 -10.81 2.62 6.25
CA CYS A 53 -11.90 1.70 6.55
C CYS A 53 -11.48 0.48 7.39
N CYS A 54 -10.22 0.03 7.29
CA CYS A 54 -9.76 -1.13 8.04
C CYS A 54 -9.45 -0.81 9.51
N SER A 55 -9.93 -1.70 10.39
CA SER A 55 -9.51 -1.80 11.79
C SER A 55 -8.03 -2.23 11.89
N GLU A 56 -7.33 -1.83 12.95
CA GLU A 56 -5.92 -2.20 13.20
C GLU A 56 -5.69 -3.72 13.06
N GLU A 57 -6.51 -4.53 13.72
CA GLU A 57 -6.42 -6.00 13.70
C GLU A 57 -6.61 -6.59 12.29
N LYS A 58 -7.49 -6.00 11.47
CA LYS A 58 -7.70 -6.47 10.09
C LYS A 58 -6.55 -6.09 9.18
N LEU A 59 -6.02 -4.88 9.34
CA LEU A 59 -4.88 -4.40 8.57
C LEU A 59 -3.62 -5.19 8.91
N GLU A 60 -3.39 -5.49 10.19
CA GLU A 60 -2.32 -6.36 10.64
C GLU A 60 -2.42 -7.75 10.00
N ASN A 61 -3.60 -8.39 10.08
CA ASN A 61 -3.82 -9.71 9.48
C ASN A 61 -3.56 -9.72 7.97
N LEU A 62 -4.00 -8.67 7.26
CA LEU A 62 -3.75 -8.51 5.83
C LEU A 62 -2.24 -8.43 5.53
N VAL A 63 -1.52 -7.57 6.24
CA VAL A 63 -0.07 -7.37 6.06
C VAL A 63 0.69 -8.65 6.39
N GLN A 64 0.37 -9.33 7.49
CA GLN A 64 1.00 -10.61 7.84
C GLN A 64 0.74 -11.69 6.77
N GLY A 65 -0.46 -11.74 6.21
CA GLY A 65 -0.80 -12.63 5.10
C GLY A 65 0.05 -12.35 3.85
N LEU A 66 0.20 -11.08 3.48
CA LEU A 66 1.01 -10.66 2.33
C LEU A 66 2.51 -10.95 2.54
N VAL A 67 3.04 -10.65 3.73
CA VAL A 67 4.44 -10.93 4.08
C VAL A 67 4.72 -12.44 4.04
N ARG A 68 3.81 -13.25 4.59
CA ARG A 68 3.93 -14.71 4.51
C ARG A 68 3.91 -15.19 3.07
N SER A 69 2.98 -14.70 2.25
CA SER A 69 2.88 -15.08 0.84
C SER A 69 4.13 -14.71 0.04
N GLN A 70 4.83 -13.61 0.38
CA GLN A 70 6.09 -13.24 -0.27
C GLN A 70 7.28 -14.08 0.19
N ALA A 71 7.27 -14.59 1.43
CA ALA A 71 8.32 -15.45 1.96
C ALA A 71 8.25 -16.90 1.44
N GLU A 72 7.13 -17.29 0.83
CA GLU A 72 6.88 -18.62 0.25
C GLU A 72 7.24 -18.71 -1.24
N VAL A 73 7.76 -17.63 -1.85
CA VAL A 73 8.14 -17.53 -3.28
C VAL A 73 9.65 -17.67 -3.47
#